data_AF-A0A7V9CC30-F1
#
_entry.id   AF-A0A7V9CC30-F1
#
_cell.length_a   1.000
_cell.length_b   1.000
_cell.length_c   1.000
_cell.angle_alpha   90.00
_cell.angle_beta   90.00
_cell.angle_gamma   90.00
#
_symmetry.space_group_name_H-M   'P 1'
#
loop_
_entity.id
_entity.type
_entity.pdbx_description
1 polymer ?
#
loop_
_entity_poly.entity_id
_entity_poly.type
_entity_poly.pdbx_seq_one_letter_code
_entity_poly.pdbx_strand_id
1 'polypeptide(L)'
;MSRQRPRRPLRGTIAIAGVASALLTGAPVAGAVLPQSGIAPLLTQTNVRTDGQQAMDAAGGDVAHAGDVNGDGREDVIVGAENAGNNARANSGSAYVVFGTPDGGGIDLRSPGASGFRIDGAAAMDLAGGAVGGGGDYNGDGLDDVIVGAQAASTGGRMGNGAAYVVFGKRDAGTVDLSALGGRGFRIDGAADNNQAGFAVAGVGDMNGDRRPEVVLSAFDAGNNGRAQSGSAYVVFGKASTARVDLAALGASGFRIDGAGTGDRAGEALDTAGDVNGDGRADVVVGAFEADPFGRANAGSAWVVFGAPSTARIDLRAPGARAFRVAGS
;
A
#
# COMPACT_ATOMS: atom_id res chain seq x y z
N MET A 1 -18.69 -35.61 -12.08
CA MET A 1 -19.03 -34.22 -12.51
C MET A 1 -18.37 -33.26 -11.53
N SER A 2 -17.19 -32.74 -11.88
CA SER A 2 -16.44 -31.81 -11.04
C SER A 2 -16.88 -30.38 -11.40
N ARG A 3 -17.36 -29.63 -10.40
CA ARG A 3 -17.71 -28.21 -10.57
C ARG A 3 -16.43 -27.38 -10.40
N GLN A 4 -15.96 -26.79 -11.50
CA GLN A 4 -14.91 -25.79 -11.48
C GLN A 4 -15.33 -24.60 -10.61
N ARG A 5 -14.44 -24.16 -9.72
CA ARG A 5 -14.57 -22.87 -9.01
C ARG A 5 -14.42 -21.72 -10.03
N PRO A 6 -15.20 -20.63 -9.92
CA PRO A 6 -15.08 -19.49 -10.83
C PRO A 6 -13.70 -18.82 -10.66
N ARG A 7 -13.09 -18.47 -11.79
CA ARG A 7 -11.82 -17.74 -11.86
C ARG A 7 -12.02 -16.31 -11.37
N ARG A 8 -11.09 -15.81 -10.54
CA ARG A 8 -11.03 -14.40 -10.08
C ARG A 8 -10.78 -13.46 -11.27
N PRO A 9 -11.40 -12.27 -11.34
CA PRO A 9 -11.02 -11.25 -12.30
C PRO A 9 -9.64 -10.68 -11.95
N LEU A 10 -8.86 -10.37 -12.99
CA LEU A 10 -7.55 -9.71 -12.90
C LEU A 10 -7.74 -8.26 -12.42
N ARG A 11 -6.94 -7.83 -11.43
CA ARG A 11 -6.90 -6.45 -10.94
C ARG A 11 -6.08 -5.60 -11.91
N GLY A 12 -6.64 -4.49 -12.36
CA GLY A 12 -5.91 -3.43 -13.07
C GLY A 12 -5.99 -2.16 -12.25
N THR A 13 -4.87 -1.77 -11.64
CA THR A 13 -4.73 -0.45 -11.01
C THR A 13 -4.48 0.57 -12.11
N ILE A 14 -5.36 1.55 -12.24
CA ILE A 14 -5.15 2.71 -13.12
C ILE A 14 -4.34 3.73 -12.30
N ALA A 15 -3.06 3.88 -12.60
CA ALA A 15 -2.28 5.02 -12.12
C ALA A 15 -2.76 6.27 -12.87
N ILE A 16 -3.40 7.21 -12.16
CA ILE A 16 -3.70 8.53 -12.70
C ILE A 16 -2.41 9.36 -12.57
N ALA A 17 -1.77 9.66 -13.70
CA ALA A 17 -0.70 10.65 -13.74
C ALA A 17 -1.28 12.02 -13.35
N GLY A 18 -0.83 12.56 -12.21
CA GLY A 18 -1.23 13.88 -11.74
C GLY A 18 -0.83 14.97 -12.74
N VAL A 19 -1.82 15.71 -13.26
CA VAL A 19 -1.56 16.94 -14.01
C VAL A 19 -1.47 18.08 -13.00
N ALA A 20 -0.25 18.54 -12.72
CA ALA A 20 -0.01 19.73 -11.91
C ALA A 20 -0.62 20.98 -12.60
N SER A 21 -1.51 21.68 -11.90
CA SER A 21 -2.00 23.00 -12.30
C SER A 21 -0.93 24.05 -12.02
N ALA A 22 -0.27 24.56 -13.08
CA ALA A 22 0.58 25.74 -12.97
C ALA A 22 -0.30 27.00 -12.97
N LEU A 23 -0.23 27.79 -11.89
CA LEU A 23 -0.82 29.13 -11.79
C LEU A 23 -0.27 30.02 -12.93
N LEU A 24 -1.17 30.73 -13.62
CA LEU A 24 -0.83 31.68 -14.67
C LEU A 24 -0.08 32.90 -14.11
N THR A 25 1.20 33.03 -14.45
CA THR A 25 1.86 34.34 -14.59
C THR A 25 2.46 34.47 -16.00
N GLY A 26 1.60 34.83 -16.96
CA GLY A 26 1.94 35.78 -18.04
C GLY A 26 3.17 35.58 -18.93
N ALA A 27 3.63 34.37 -19.23
CA ALA A 27 4.65 34.14 -20.27
C ALA A 27 4.04 33.33 -21.44
N PRO A 28 4.29 33.71 -22.72
CA PRO A 28 3.77 32.98 -23.87
C PRO A 28 4.47 31.61 -23.95
N VAL A 29 3.73 30.54 -23.66
CA VAL A 29 4.25 29.17 -23.79
C VAL A 29 4.20 28.80 -25.27
N ALA A 30 5.37 28.57 -25.87
CA ALA A 30 5.47 27.92 -27.17
C ALA A 30 4.72 26.58 -27.10
N GLY A 31 3.82 26.35 -28.05
CA GLY A 31 2.90 25.22 -28.05
C GLY A 31 3.63 23.89 -27.83
N ALA A 32 3.43 23.31 -26.64
CA ALA A 32 3.76 21.92 -26.41
C ALA A 32 2.79 21.08 -27.26
N VAL A 33 3.31 20.51 -28.34
CA VAL A 33 2.62 19.49 -29.12
C VAL A 33 2.39 18.31 -28.19
N LEU A 34 1.12 18.03 -27.85
CA LEU A 34 0.75 16.80 -27.16
C LEU A 34 1.14 15.63 -28.08
N PRO A 35 1.87 14.60 -27.59
CA PRO A 35 2.19 13.46 -28.42
C PRO A 35 0.89 12.78 -28.87
N GLN A 36 0.75 12.63 -30.18
CA GLN A 36 -0.39 11.97 -30.81
C GLN A 36 -0.57 10.56 -30.24
N SER A 37 -1.82 10.12 -30.16
CA SER A 37 -2.24 8.75 -29.84
C SER A 37 -1.69 7.76 -30.88
N GLY A 38 -0.44 7.35 -30.70
CA GLY A 38 0.21 6.27 -31.42
C GLY A 38 0.47 5.09 -30.49
N ILE A 39 0.48 3.89 -31.02
CA ILE A 39 0.95 2.70 -30.32
C ILE A 39 2.47 2.84 -30.22
N ALA A 40 2.97 3.42 -29.14
CA ALA A 40 4.40 3.52 -28.89
C ALA A 40 4.95 2.12 -28.62
N PRO A 41 5.94 1.63 -29.37
CA PRO A 41 6.60 0.36 -29.04
C PRO A 41 7.32 0.54 -27.71
N LEU A 42 6.81 -0.12 -26.66
CA LEU A 42 7.34 -0.09 -25.29
C LEU A 42 8.80 -0.60 -25.17
N LEU A 43 9.44 -0.96 -26.28
CA LEU A 43 10.83 -1.44 -26.35
C LEU A 43 11.77 -0.44 -27.07
N THR A 44 11.25 0.70 -27.53
CA THR A 44 12.04 1.73 -28.26
C THR A 44 12.24 3.02 -27.47
N GLN A 45 11.67 3.10 -26.27
CA GLN A 45 11.98 4.12 -25.26
C GLN A 45 12.98 3.53 -24.24
N THR A 46 13.67 4.39 -23.49
CA THR A 46 14.42 4.00 -22.28
C THR A 46 13.46 3.46 -21.22
N ASN A 47 13.02 2.23 -21.41
CA ASN A 47 12.08 1.54 -20.53
C ASN A 47 12.81 0.49 -19.71
N VAL A 48 12.38 0.33 -18.47
CA VAL A 48 12.83 -0.76 -17.60
C VAL A 48 11.80 -1.88 -17.67
N ARG A 49 12.25 -3.09 -18.03
CA ARG A 49 11.42 -4.29 -17.97
C ARG A 49 11.81 -5.10 -16.75
N THR A 50 10.83 -5.50 -15.95
CA THR A 50 11.05 -6.32 -14.76
C THR A 50 10.43 -7.70 -14.96
N ASP A 51 11.26 -8.75 -14.88
CA ASP A 51 10.82 -10.14 -15.07
C ASP A 51 10.81 -10.90 -13.74
N GLY A 52 9.72 -11.63 -13.46
CA GLY A 52 9.53 -12.40 -12.23
C GLY A 52 10.55 -13.54 -12.04
N GLN A 53 10.80 -13.89 -10.77
CA GLN A 53 11.85 -14.85 -10.40
C GLN A 53 11.55 -16.29 -10.83
N GLN A 54 10.32 -16.79 -10.60
CA GLN A 54 9.87 -18.14 -10.94
C GLN A 54 8.49 -18.17 -11.58
N ALA A 55 8.12 -19.33 -12.14
CA ALA A 55 6.79 -19.55 -12.68
C ALA A 55 5.73 -19.46 -11.57
N MET A 56 4.64 -18.73 -11.85
CA MET A 56 3.50 -18.54 -10.94
C MET A 56 3.75 -17.65 -9.71
N ASP A 57 4.91 -17.01 -9.58
CA ASP A 57 5.22 -16.09 -8.45
C ASP A 57 4.30 -14.86 -8.38
N ALA A 58 3.59 -14.56 -9.47
CA ALA A 58 2.73 -13.37 -9.60
C ALA A 58 3.48 -12.04 -9.36
N ALA A 59 4.75 -11.98 -9.77
CA ALA A 59 5.50 -10.72 -9.78
C ALA A 59 4.79 -9.67 -10.65
N GLY A 60 4.65 -8.46 -10.12
CA GLY A 60 3.83 -7.41 -10.73
C GLY A 60 2.33 -7.56 -10.46
N GLY A 61 1.94 -8.42 -9.51
CA GLY A 61 0.57 -8.51 -9.01
C GLY A 61 0.10 -7.23 -8.32
N ASP A 62 1.06 -6.48 -7.75
CA ASP A 62 0.90 -5.10 -7.30
C ASP A 62 2.22 -4.33 -7.46
N VAL A 63 2.14 -3.01 -7.67
CA VAL A 63 3.29 -2.12 -7.86
C VAL A 63 3.03 -0.76 -7.25
N ALA A 64 4.07 -0.11 -6.71
CA ALA A 64 3.98 1.25 -6.19
C ALA A 64 5.28 2.03 -6.44
N HIS A 65 5.16 3.36 -6.42
CA HIS A 65 6.32 4.23 -6.24
C HIS A 65 6.94 3.96 -4.87
N ALA A 66 8.26 3.74 -4.84
CA ALA A 66 8.97 3.45 -3.61
C ALA A 66 9.64 4.70 -3.01
N GLY A 67 9.81 5.78 -3.76
CA GLY A 67 10.64 6.92 -3.35
C GLY A 67 12.12 6.69 -3.66
N ASP A 68 13.01 7.53 -3.16
CA ASP A 68 14.47 7.34 -3.24
C ASP A 68 14.95 6.45 -2.08
N VAL A 69 14.83 5.13 -2.25
CA VAL A 69 15.09 4.12 -1.20
C VAL A 69 16.59 3.92 -0.98
N ASN A 70 17.41 4.24 -1.98
CA ASN A 70 18.87 4.11 -1.93
C ASN A 70 19.60 5.46 -1.73
N GLY A 71 18.89 6.58 -1.78
CA GLY A 71 19.44 7.92 -1.57
C GLY A 71 20.33 8.41 -2.70
N ASP A 72 20.09 7.97 -3.94
CA ASP A 72 20.85 8.38 -5.13
C ASP A 72 20.23 9.56 -5.91
N GLY A 73 19.09 10.06 -5.42
CA GLY A 73 18.33 11.16 -5.99
C GLY A 73 17.37 10.74 -7.11
N ARG A 74 17.10 9.45 -7.29
CA ARG A 74 16.15 8.92 -8.27
C ARG A 74 15.04 8.16 -7.57
N GLU A 75 13.86 8.23 -8.17
CA GLU A 75 12.71 7.48 -7.70
C GLU A 75 12.85 5.99 -8.04
N ASP A 76 12.61 5.15 -7.04
CA ASP A 76 12.62 3.70 -7.13
C ASP A 76 11.18 3.15 -7.23
N VAL A 77 11.09 1.85 -7.55
CA VAL A 77 9.81 1.15 -7.68
C VAL A 77 9.81 -0.08 -6.78
N ILE A 78 8.69 -0.37 -6.13
CA ILE A 78 8.47 -1.64 -5.45
C ILE A 78 7.49 -2.51 -6.24
N VAL A 79 7.83 -3.80 -6.36
CA VAL A 79 7.07 -4.81 -7.10
C VAL A 79 6.73 -5.98 -6.19
N GLY A 80 5.44 -6.27 -6.02
CA GLY A 80 4.94 -7.41 -5.25
C GLY A 80 4.93 -8.72 -6.03
N ALA A 81 5.18 -9.83 -5.33
CA ALA A 81 5.14 -11.21 -5.84
C ALA A 81 4.59 -12.16 -4.76
N GLU A 82 3.28 -12.09 -4.50
CA GLU A 82 2.62 -12.75 -3.37
C GLU A 82 2.73 -14.28 -3.33
N ASN A 83 2.90 -14.93 -4.49
CA ASN A 83 2.98 -16.39 -4.57
C ASN A 83 4.43 -16.91 -4.54
N ALA A 84 5.40 -16.01 -4.44
CA ALA A 84 6.80 -16.38 -4.45
C ALA A 84 7.22 -17.24 -3.24
N GLY A 85 8.15 -18.17 -3.47
CA GLY A 85 8.74 -19.05 -2.47
C GLY A 85 10.27 -18.99 -2.44
N ASN A 86 10.83 -17.78 -2.52
CA ASN A 86 12.25 -17.53 -2.84
C ASN A 86 13.25 -17.72 -1.69
N ASN A 87 12.76 -18.17 -0.54
CA ASN A 87 13.47 -18.35 0.73
C ASN A 87 13.18 -19.73 1.35
N ALA A 88 12.82 -20.72 0.53
CA ALA A 88 12.40 -22.07 0.95
C ALA A 88 11.14 -22.13 1.84
N ARG A 89 10.35 -21.04 1.89
CA ARG A 89 9.04 -20.99 2.54
C ARG A 89 7.97 -20.92 1.45
N ALA A 90 7.22 -21.99 1.26
CA ALA A 90 6.24 -22.07 0.18
C ALA A 90 5.19 -20.96 0.29
N ASN A 91 4.99 -20.20 -0.79
CA ASN A 91 4.06 -19.08 -0.88
C ASN A 91 4.19 -18.09 0.28
N SER A 92 5.40 -17.88 0.81
CA SER A 92 5.60 -16.81 1.78
C SER A 92 5.43 -15.43 1.16
N GLY A 93 5.57 -15.37 -0.16
CA GLY A 93 5.59 -14.15 -0.94
C GLY A 93 6.96 -13.46 -0.92
N SER A 94 7.13 -12.51 -1.82
CA SER A 94 8.28 -11.62 -1.89
C SER A 94 7.85 -10.25 -2.41
N ALA A 95 8.66 -9.24 -2.13
CA ALA A 95 8.63 -7.97 -2.83
C ALA A 95 10.03 -7.61 -3.32
N TYR A 96 10.12 -6.71 -4.29
CA TYR A 96 11.39 -6.29 -4.87
C TYR A 96 11.41 -4.78 -4.98
N VAL A 97 12.42 -4.16 -4.37
CA VAL A 97 12.73 -2.76 -4.64
C VAL A 97 13.69 -2.74 -5.82
N VAL A 98 13.32 -1.97 -6.84
CA VAL A 98 14.05 -1.81 -8.09
C VAL A 98 14.50 -0.36 -8.14
N PHE A 99 15.82 -0.16 -8.13
CA PHE A 99 16.40 1.19 -8.10
C PHE A 99 16.23 1.89 -9.44
N GLY A 100 15.88 3.17 -9.39
CA GLY A 100 15.79 4.04 -10.54
C GLY A 100 17.11 4.13 -11.29
N THR A 101 17.07 4.07 -12.62
CA THR A 101 18.26 4.14 -13.47
C THR A 101 18.02 5.10 -14.64
N PRO A 102 19.00 5.96 -14.98
CA PRO A 102 18.91 6.76 -16.20
C PRO A 102 19.04 5.90 -17.46
N ASP A 103 19.68 4.74 -17.32
CA ASP A 103 19.87 3.77 -18.38
C ASP A 103 18.69 2.79 -18.33
N GLY A 104 17.88 2.74 -19.39
CA GLY A 104 16.85 1.71 -19.54
C GLY A 104 17.44 0.30 -19.62
N GLY A 105 16.61 -0.74 -19.60
CA GLY A 105 17.10 -2.11 -19.68
C GLY A 105 16.20 -3.15 -19.00
N GLY A 106 16.54 -4.43 -19.13
CA GLY A 106 15.85 -5.50 -18.41
C GLY A 106 16.47 -5.74 -17.04
N ILE A 107 15.67 -5.70 -15.98
CA ILE A 107 16.04 -6.12 -14.63
C ILE A 107 15.42 -7.48 -14.35
N ASP A 108 16.28 -8.46 -14.11
CA ASP A 108 15.88 -9.82 -13.76
C ASP A 108 15.80 -9.95 -12.23
N LEU A 109 14.59 -10.16 -11.70
CA LEU A 109 14.36 -10.24 -10.26
C LEU A 109 14.97 -11.49 -9.60
N ARG A 110 15.47 -12.47 -10.39
CA ARG A 110 16.27 -13.58 -9.84
C ARG A 110 17.57 -13.10 -9.21
N SER A 111 18.12 -12.00 -9.71
CA SER A 111 19.38 -11.44 -9.23
C SER A 111 19.42 -9.93 -9.51
N PRO A 112 18.66 -9.12 -8.76
CA PRO A 112 18.60 -7.67 -8.97
C PRO A 112 19.99 -7.00 -8.82
N GLY A 113 20.94 -7.63 -8.13
CA GLY A 113 22.32 -7.18 -8.09
C GLY A 113 22.43 -5.77 -7.51
N ALA A 114 23.07 -4.86 -8.24
CA ALA A 114 23.19 -3.45 -7.86
C ALA A 114 21.95 -2.62 -8.21
N SER A 115 20.97 -3.18 -8.92
CA SER A 115 19.77 -2.49 -9.38
C SER A 115 18.59 -2.63 -8.41
N GLY A 116 18.84 -3.08 -7.18
CA GLY A 116 17.80 -3.19 -6.17
C GLY A 116 18.03 -4.32 -5.17
N PHE A 117 16.99 -4.67 -4.44
CA PHE A 117 17.01 -5.77 -3.48
C PHE A 117 15.66 -6.48 -3.36
N ARG A 118 15.72 -7.71 -2.83
CA ARG A 118 14.55 -8.56 -2.57
C ARG A 118 14.16 -8.50 -1.10
N ILE A 119 12.86 -8.55 -0.83
CA ILE A 119 12.26 -8.67 0.49
C ILE A 119 11.53 -10.02 0.53
N ASP A 120 11.94 -10.91 1.43
CA ASP A 120 11.43 -12.28 1.55
C ASP A 120 10.39 -12.40 2.67
N GLY A 121 9.25 -13.04 2.36
CA GLY A 121 8.14 -13.25 3.29
C GLY A 121 8.51 -14.03 4.56
N ALA A 122 7.88 -13.71 5.67
CA ALA A 122 8.29 -14.19 6.99
C ALA A 122 8.01 -15.70 7.22
N ALA A 123 6.82 -16.18 6.87
CA ALA A 123 6.44 -17.58 7.00
C ALA A 123 5.71 -18.08 5.75
N ALA A 124 5.60 -19.41 5.62
CA ALA A 124 4.89 -20.03 4.51
C ALA A 124 3.42 -19.60 4.50
N MET A 125 2.87 -19.34 3.31
CA MET A 125 1.50 -18.87 3.09
C MET A 125 1.16 -17.48 3.65
N ASP A 126 2.12 -16.67 4.07
CA ASP A 126 1.87 -15.29 4.53
C ASP A 126 1.43 -14.35 3.40
N LEU A 127 1.77 -14.69 2.14
CA LEU A 127 1.49 -13.91 0.93
C LEU A 127 2.09 -12.49 0.95
N ALA A 128 3.30 -12.35 1.48
CA ALA A 128 4.00 -11.06 1.48
C ALA A 128 4.16 -10.50 0.05
N GLY A 129 3.89 -9.20 -0.12
CA GLY A 129 3.89 -8.58 -1.45
C GLY A 129 2.60 -8.78 -2.23
N GLY A 130 1.51 -9.22 -1.58
CA GLY A 130 0.15 -9.13 -2.14
C GLY A 130 -0.39 -7.71 -2.22
N ALA A 131 0.19 -6.80 -1.42
CA ALA A 131 0.06 -5.37 -1.57
C ALA A 131 1.40 -4.71 -1.23
N VAL A 132 1.79 -3.68 -1.97
CA VAL A 132 3.02 -2.92 -1.75
C VAL A 132 2.74 -1.42 -1.77
N GLY A 133 3.50 -0.67 -0.97
CA GLY A 133 3.46 0.79 -0.93
C GLY A 133 4.84 1.35 -0.64
N GLY A 134 5.01 2.67 -0.72
CA GLY A 134 6.27 3.34 -0.44
C GLY A 134 6.14 4.84 -0.54
N GLY A 135 7.23 5.53 -0.86
CA GLY A 135 7.22 6.96 -1.17
C GLY A 135 7.27 7.86 0.06
N GLY A 136 7.93 7.42 1.13
CA GLY A 136 8.16 8.28 2.28
C GLY A 136 9.14 7.71 3.31
N ASP A 137 9.88 8.60 3.96
CA ASP A 137 10.79 8.33 5.06
C ASP A 137 10.03 8.21 6.41
N TYR A 138 9.58 7.01 6.77
CA TYR A 138 8.83 6.79 8.03
C TYR A 138 9.74 6.88 9.25
N ASN A 139 11.04 6.62 9.10
CA ASN A 139 11.98 6.50 10.22
C ASN A 139 12.79 7.80 10.46
N GLY A 140 12.84 8.72 9.51
CA GLY A 140 13.49 10.03 9.55
C GLY A 140 14.99 9.97 9.29
N ASP A 141 15.49 8.99 8.55
CA ASP A 141 16.91 8.83 8.23
C ASP A 141 17.32 9.44 6.88
N GLY A 142 16.34 9.97 6.14
CA GLY A 142 16.53 10.62 4.84
C GLY A 142 16.55 9.67 3.65
N LEU A 143 16.19 8.39 3.83
CA LEU A 143 15.89 7.45 2.76
C LEU A 143 14.39 7.16 2.76
N ASP A 144 13.80 7.02 1.56
CA ASP A 144 12.42 6.57 1.50
C ASP A 144 12.32 5.09 1.87
N ASP A 145 11.24 4.75 2.55
CA ASP A 145 10.96 3.42 3.06
C ASP A 145 9.81 2.77 2.27
N VAL A 146 9.69 1.44 2.36
CA VAL A 146 8.65 0.68 1.66
C VAL A 146 7.76 -0.11 2.60
N ILE A 147 6.52 -0.35 2.17
CA ILE A 147 5.50 -1.11 2.89
C ILE A 147 5.20 -2.40 2.15
N VAL A 148 5.18 -3.52 2.86
CA VAL A 148 4.85 -4.84 2.31
C VAL A 148 3.70 -5.45 3.12
N GLY A 149 2.55 -5.64 2.47
CA GLY A 149 1.40 -6.35 3.02
C GLY A 149 1.60 -7.87 2.97
N ALA A 150 1.14 -8.56 4.01
CA ALA A 150 1.14 -10.02 4.16
C ALA A 150 -0.21 -10.47 4.74
N GLN A 151 -1.25 -10.39 3.91
CA GLN A 151 -2.65 -10.48 4.32
C GLN A 151 -3.06 -11.82 4.93
N ALA A 152 -2.28 -12.89 4.69
CA ALA A 152 -2.57 -14.22 5.21
C ALA A 152 -1.70 -14.57 6.44
N ALA A 153 -0.84 -13.67 6.88
CA ALA A 153 0.02 -13.89 8.03
C ALA A 153 -0.79 -14.17 9.31
N SER A 154 -0.22 -15.04 10.16
CA SER A 154 -0.74 -15.33 11.50
C SER A 154 0.25 -14.79 12.54
N THR A 155 -0.11 -13.69 13.19
CA THR A 155 0.79 -12.94 14.08
C THR A 155 0.23 -12.76 15.49
N GLY A 156 1.11 -12.74 16.50
CA GLY A 156 0.71 -12.52 17.89
C GLY A 156 -0.24 -13.59 18.45
N GLY A 157 -0.20 -14.81 17.92
CA GLY A 157 -1.10 -15.91 18.32
C GLY A 157 -2.49 -15.86 17.69
N ARG A 158 -2.73 -14.97 16.72
CA ARG A 158 -3.99 -14.85 15.98
C ARG A 158 -3.87 -15.52 14.61
N MET A 159 -4.93 -16.21 14.18
CA MET A 159 -4.96 -16.96 12.93
C MET A 159 -5.45 -16.06 11.79
N GLY A 160 -4.65 -15.91 10.74
CA GLY A 160 -5.04 -15.16 9.53
C GLY A 160 -5.44 -13.71 9.80
N ASN A 161 -4.92 -13.11 10.87
CA ASN A 161 -5.17 -11.71 11.19
C ASN A 161 -4.47 -10.76 10.22
N GLY A 162 -3.49 -11.26 9.46
CA GLY A 162 -2.68 -10.50 8.52
C GLY A 162 -1.59 -9.68 9.21
N ALA A 163 -0.71 -9.12 8.40
CA ALA A 163 0.33 -8.21 8.82
C ALA A 163 0.70 -7.24 7.70
N ALA A 164 1.39 -6.17 8.08
CA ALA A 164 2.20 -5.38 7.15
C ALA A 164 3.58 -5.14 7.76
N TYR A 165 4.52 -4.77 6.92
CA TYR A 165 5.90 -4.48 7.31
C TYR A 165 6.30 -3.16 6.69
N VAL A 166 6.83 -2.25 7.50
CA VAL A 166 7.63 -1.12 6.99
C VAL A 166 9.06 -1.61 6.96
N VAL A 167 9.68 -1.57 5.78
CA VAL A 167 11.08 -1.93 5.55
C VAL A 167 11.83 -0.65 5.23
N PHE A 168 12.84 -0.36 6.05
CA PHE A 168 13.59 0.88 5.94
C PHE A 168 14.49 0.89 4.71
N GLY A 169 14.63 2.07 4.10
CA GLY A 169 15.49 2.31 2.95
C GLY A 169 16.94 1.91 3.22
N LYS A 170 17.63 1.50 2.15
CA LYS A 170 19.03 1.07 2.25
C LYS A 170 19.76 1.23 0.91
N ARG A 171 21.04 1.59 1.02
CA ARG A 171 21.93 1.77 -0.14
C ARG A 171 22.51 0.47 -0.67
N ASP A 172 22.80 -0.47 0.23
CA ASP A 172 23.47 -1.70 -0.16
C ASP A 172 22.50 -2.62 -0.90
N ALA A 173 23.02 -3.44 -1.81
CA ALA A 173 22.26 -4.56 -2.35
C ALA A 173 22.00 -5.64 -1.27
N GLY A 174 21.11 -6.59 -1.56
CA GLY A 174 20.95 -7.81 -0.76
C GLY A 174 19.62 -7.95 -0.02
N THR A 175 19.27 -9.20 0.25
CA THR A 175 17.93 -9.60 0.69
C THR A 175 17.58 -9.16 2.10
N VAL A 176 16.36 -8.65 2.30
CA VAL A 176 15.74 -8.44 3.60
C VAL A 176 14.80 -9.60 3.90
N ASP A 177 15.01 -10.30 5.02
CA ASP A 177 14.09 -11.36 5.48
C ASP A 177 13.13 -10.81 6.54
N LEU A 178 11.82 -10.81 6.25
CA LEU A 178 10.79 -10.30 7.14
C LEU A 178 10.66 -11.11 8.44
N SER A 179 11.09 -12.39 8.48
CA SER A 179 11.09 -13.17 9.74
C SER A 179 12.17 -12.69 10.72
N ALA A 180 13.14 -11.92 10.22
CA ALA A 180 14.28 -11.42 10.98
C ALA A 180 14.50 -9.93 10.66
N LEU A 181 13.44 -9.13 10.62
CA LEU A 181 13.50 -7.72 10.19
C LEU A 181 14.52 -6.89 11.02
N GLY A 182 14.53 -7.08 12.35
CA GLY A 182 15.53 -6.48 13.23
C GLY A 182 15.54 -4.95 13.17
N GLY A 183 16.70 -4.36 12.90
CA GLY A 183 16.88 -2.91 12.75
C GLY A 183 16.40 -2.33 11.41
N ARG A 184 15.94 -3.16 10.48
CA ARG A 184 15.60 -2.76 9.10
C ARG A 184 14.14 -2.36 8.92
N GLY A 185 13.43 -2.08 10.00
CA GLY A 185 12.01 -1.73 9.93
C GLY A 185 11.20 -2.19 11.13
N PHE A 186 9.88 -2.17 10.99
CA PHE A 186 8.95 -2.68 11.99
C PHE A 186 7.77 -3.42 11.37
N ARG A 187 7.19 -4.33 12.15
CA ARG A 187 6.01 -5.11 11.78
C ARG A 187 4.74 -4.52 12.41
N ILE A 188 3.64 -4.59 11.67
CA ILE A 188 2.29 -4.20 12.08
C ILE A 188 1.43 -5.47 12.12
N ASP A 189 0.99 -5.89 13.32
CA ASP A 189 0.20 -7.11 13.55
C ASP A 189 -1.30 -6.83 13.43
N GLY A 190 -2.02 -7.62 12.64
CA GLY A 190 -3.47 -7.48 12.45
C GLY A 190 -4.28 -7.64 13.74
N ALA A 191 -5.43 -6.97 13.85
CA ALA A 191 -6.13 -6.82 15.14
C ALA A 191 -6.79 -8.11 15.67
N ALA A 192 -7.38 -8.94 14.82
CA ALA A 192 -8.12 -10.15 15.23
C ALA A 192 -8.11 -11.22 14.13
N ASP A 193 -8.49 -12.44 14.49
CA ASP A 193 -8.49 -13.59 13.58
C ASP A 193 -9.27 -13.32 12.29
N ASN A 194 -8.72 -13.79 11.16
CA ASN A 194 -9.32 -13.72 9.83
C ASN A 194 -9.68 -12.31 9.32
N ASN A 195 -9.14 -11.25 9.93
CA ASN A 195 -9.37 -9.88 9.48
C ASN A 195 -8.51 -9.48 8.27
N GLN A 196 -7.45 -10.23 7.97
CA GLN A 196 -6.59 -10.04 6.80
C GLN A 196 -5.97 -8.63 6.69
N ALA A 197 -5.42 -8.11 7.79
CA ALA A 197 -4.70 -6.84 7.77
C ALA A 197 -3.54 -6.84 6.75
N GLY A 198 -3.33 -5.73 6.06
CA GLY A 198 -2.33 -5.63 4.99
C GLY A 198 -2.82 -6.16 3.64
N PHE A 199 -4.15 -6.32 3.47
CA PHE A 199 -4.75 -6.68 2.18
C PHE A 199 -4.57 -5.58 1.12
N ALA A 200 -4.71 -4.33 1.53
CA ALA A 200 -4.24 -3.17 0.80
C ALA A 200 -3.34 -2.35 1.74
N VAL A 201 -2.32 -1.72 1.18
CA VAL A 201 -1.42 -0.82 1.91
C VAL A 201 -1.16 0.42 1.06
N ALA A 202 -0.89 1.55 1.70
CA ALA A 202 -0.47 2.79 1.05
C ALA A 202 0.41 3.59 2.00
N GLY A 203 1.40 4.28 1.44
CA GLY A 203 2.04 5.41 2.10
C GLY A 203 1.19 6.66 1.92
N VAL A 204 0.97 7.40 3.00
CA VAL A 204 0.28 8.69 2.97
C VAL A 204 1.23 9.72 3.57
N GLY A 205 1.17 10.96 3.09
CA GLY A 205 1.94 12.05 3.72
C GLY A 205 1.53 12.27 5.18
N ASP A 206 2.13 13.28 5.80
CA ASP A 206 1.91 13.60 7.22
C ASP A 206 0.43 13.94 7.52
N MET A 207 -0.29 12.96 8.08
CA MET A 207 -1.67 13.04 8.50
C MET A 207 -1.82 13.54 9.93
N ASN A 208 -0.79 13.46 10.77
CA ASN A 208 -0.88 13.75 12.20
C ASN A 208 -0.22 15.08 12.61
N GLY A 209 0.54 15.70 11.71
CA GLY A 209 1.28 16.95 11.89
C GLY A 209 2.68 16.80 12.51
N ASP A 210 3.28 15.61 12.54
CA ASP A 210 4.60 15.34 13.13
C ASP A 210 5.76 15.37 12.12
N ARG A 211 5.46 15.66 10.85
CA ARG A 211 6.36 15.71 9.69
C ARG A 211 6.90 14.35 9.24
N ARG A 212 6.28 13.25 9.64
CA ARG A 212 6.57 11.92 9.10
C ARG A 212 5.35 11.44 8.33
N PRO A 213 5.55 10.70 7.23
CA PRO A 213 4.46 10.05 6.55
C PRO A 213 3.82 8.96 7.42
N GLU A 214 2.61 8.57 7.04
CA GLU A 214 1.82 7.53 7.67
C GLU A 214 1.70 6.29 6.80
N VAL A 215 1.61 5.14 7.46
CA VAL A 215 1.20 3.89 6.80
C VAL A 215 -0.30 3.75 6.93
N VAL A 216 -0.98 3.55 5.81
CA VAL A 216 -2.38 3.12 5.81
C VAL A 216 -2.46 1.67 5.35
N LEU A 217 -3.20 0.86 6.09
CA LEU A 217 -3.45 -0.54 5.75
C LEU A 217 -4.88 -0.96 6.05
N SER A 218 -5.41 -1.85 5.23
CA SER A 218 -6.77 -2.35 5.41
C SER A 218 -6.82 -3.76 5.97
N ALA A 219 -7.94 -4.02 6.63
CA ALA A 219 -8.43 -5.32 7.08
C ALA A 219 -9.89 -5.40 6.60
N PHE A 220 -10.08 -5.64 5.30
CA PHE A 220 -11.38 -5.44 4.62
C PHE A 220 -12.48 -6.42 5.08
N ASP A 221 -12.12 -7.58 5.66
CA ASP A 221 -13.08 -8.52 6.26
C ASP A 221 -13.32 -8.26 7.77
N ALA A 222 -12.70 -7.22 8.34
CA ALA A 222 -12.82 -6.94 9.77
C ALA A 222 -14.25 -6.55 10.19
N GLY A 223 -14.62 -6.99 11.39
CA GLY A 223 -15.86 -6.62 12.08
C GLY A 223 -15.66 -6.08 13.49
N ASN A 224 -14.50 -5.44 13.74
CA ASN A 224 -14.05 -5.02 15.09
C ASN A 224 -14.87 -3.87 15.70
N ASN A 225 -15.90 -3.40 14.99
CA ASN A 225 -16.90 -2.42 15.40
C ASN A 225 -18.28 -3.06 15.70
N GLY A 226 -18.36 -4.40 15.70
CA GLY A 226 -19.60 -5.15 15.91
C GLY A 226 -20.45 -5.33 14.65
N ARG A 227 -19.94 -4.97 13.46
CA ARG A 227 -20.61 -5.15 12.17
C ARG A 227 -19.82 -6.15 11.36
N ALA A 228 -20.38 -7.33 11.12
CA ALA A 228 -19.68 -8.38 10.40
C ALA A 228 -19.24 -7.88 9.02
N GLN A 229 -17.96 -8.04 8.70
CA GLN A 229 -17.38 -7.69 7.39
C GLN A 229 -17.66 -6.25 6.95
N SER A 230 -17.79 -5.31 7.89
CA SER A 230 -17.85 -3.89 7.52
C SER A 230 -16.53 -3.39 6.95
N GLY A 231 -15.44 -4.09 7.26
CA GLY A 231 -14.08 -3.69 6.97
C GLY A 231 -13.56 -2.64 7.94
N SER A 232 -12.24 -2.55 8.02
CA SER A 232 -11.54 -1.48 8.73
C SER A 232 -10.30 -1.07 7.94
N ALA A 233 -9.98 0.22 7.96
CA ALA A 233 -8.65 0.72 7.63
C ALA A 233 -7.96 1.22 8.91
N TYR A 234 -6.65 1.24 8.91
CA TYR A 234 -5.82 1.70 10.01
C TYR A 234 -4.81 2.68 9.46
N VAL A 235 -4.67 3.81 10.13
CA VAL A 235 -3.57 4.75 9.92
C VAL A 235 -2.58 4.52 11.05
N VAL A 236 -1.35 4.16 10.71
CA VAL A 236 -0.25 3.90 11.64
C VAL A 236 0.83 4.95 11.43
N PHE A 237 1.16 5.68 12.49
CA PHE A 237 2.11 6.79 12.46
C PHE A 237 3.54 6.30 12.20
N GLY A 238 4.24 6.99 11.30
CA GLY A 238 5.65 6.76 11.03
C GLY A 238 6.51 6.94 12.29
N LYS A 239 7.57 6.14 12.43
CA LYS A 239 8.45 6.20 13.59
C LYS A 239 9.83 5.62 13.32
N ALA A 240 10.84 6.19 13.98
CA ALA A 240 12.21 5.67 13.99
C ALA A 240 12.36 4.33 14.75
N SER A 241 11.49 4.08 15.73
CA SER A 241 11.54 2.85 16.53
C SER A 241 11.20 1.64 15.67
N THR A 242 11.89 0.52 15.89
CA THR A 242 11.61 -0.76 15.22
C THR A 242 10.60 -1.63 15.99
N ALA A 243 10.05 -1.12 17.10
CA ALA A 243 9.07 -1.85 17.91
C ALA A 243 7.82 -2.20 17.07
N ARG A 244 7.31 -3.42 17.23
CA ARG A 244 6.08 -3.84 16.53
C ARG A 244 4.88 -2.97 16.94
N VAL A 245 3.96 -2.77 16.01
CA VAL A 245 2.64 -2.16 16.27
C VAL A 245 1.60 -3.27 16.30
N ASP A 246 0.71 -3.28 17.27
CA ASP A 246 -0.41 -4.23 17.36
C ASP A 246 -1.73 -3.49 17.12
N LEU A 247 -2.42 -3.79 16.02
CA LEU A 247 -3.65 -3.08 15.66
C LEU A 247 -4.79 -3.30 16.66
N ALA A 248 -4.74 -4.36 17.48
CA ALA A 248 -5.70 -4.55 18.58
C ALA A 248 -5.49 -3.56 19.74
N ALA A 249 -4.28 -3.00 19.85
CA ALA A 249 -3.86 -2.09 20.92
C ALA A 249 -3.10 -0.90 20.33
N LEU A 250 -3.69 -0.25 19.32
CA LEU A 250 -3.02 0.77 18.51
C LEU A 250 -2.52 1.97 19.34
N GLY A 251 -3.32 2.42 20.31
CA GLY A 251 -2.93 3.43 21.30
C GLY A 251 -2.47 4.74 20.66
N ALA A 252 -1.25 5.17 20.98
CA ALA A 252 -0.62 6.38 20.42
C ALA A 252 -0.02 6.18 19.03
N SER A 253 -0.03 4.96 18.50
CA SER A 253 0.63 4.62 17.23
C SER A 253 -0.23 4.91 16.00
N GLY A 254 -1.44 5.47 16.17
CA GLY A 254 -2.35 5.72 15.05
C GLY A 254 -3.82 5.69 15.42
N PHE A 255 -4.70 5.59 14.42
CA PHE A 255 -6.15 5.45 14.59
C PHE A 255 -6.77 4.43 13.63
N ARG A 256 -7.97 3.96 13.98
CA ARG A 256 -8.78 3.04 13.18
C ARG A 256 -9.93 3.76 12.50
N ILE A 257 -10.21 3.39 11.25
CA ILE A 257 -11.35 3.81 10.45
C ILE A 257 -12.26 2.60 10.26
N ASP A 258 -13.48 2.66 10.79
CA ASP A 258 -14.45 1.56 10.80
C ASP A 258 -15.48 1.72 9.67
N GLY A 259 -15.77 0.63 8.95
CA GLY A 259 -16.80 0.59 7.92
C GLY A 259 -18.20 0.91 8.43
N ALA A 260 -19.04 1.48 7.57
CA ALA A 260 -20.33 2.05 7.93
C ALA A 260 -21.41 0.98 8.19
N GLY A 261 -21.52 -0.01 7.30
CA GLY A 261 -22.52 -1.07 7.29
C GLY A 261 -21.91 -2.47 7.36
N THR A 262 -22.74 -3.46 7.67
CA THR A 262 -22.37 -4.89 7.61
C THR A 262 -22.14 -5.27 6.14
N GLY A 263 -21.02 -5.91 5.84
CA GLY A 263 -20.70 -6.34 4.46
C GLY A 263 -20.14 -5.24 3.55
N ASP A 264 -20.04 -3.98 4.00
CA ASP A 264 -19.53 -2.88 3.16
C ASP A 264 -18.08 -3.08 2.67
N ARG A 265 -17.29 -3.92 3.38
CA ARG A 265 -15.87 -4.21 3.12
C ARG A 265 -15.02 -2.96 2.90
N ALA A 266 -15.16 -1.98 3.78
CA ALA A 266 -14.33 -0.77 3.76
C ALA A 266 -12.84 -1.12 3.84
N GLY A 267 -12.04 -0.49 2.97
CA GLY A 267 -10.61 -0.73 2.84
C GLY A 267 -10.22 -1.75 1.77
N GLU A 268 -11.15 -2.22 0.92
CA GLU A 268 -10.75 -3.03 -0.25
C GLU A 268 -9.79 -2.26 -1.17
N ALA A 269 -10.04 -0.95 -1.33
CA ALA A 269 -9.16 -0.01 -1.99
C ALA A 269 -8.78 1.14 -1.03
N LEU A 270 -7.51 1.54 -1.08
CA LEU A 270 -6.93 2.67 -0.36
C LEU A 270 -6.17 3.52 -1.36
N ASP A 271 -6.19 4.84 -1.17
CA ASP A 271 -5.32 5.75 -1.92
C ASP A 271 -5.04 7.02 -1.11
N THR A 272 -3.96 7.72 -1.44
CA THR A 272 -3.68 9.07 -0.92
C THR A 272 -4.63 10.07 -1.59
N ALA A 273 -5.14 11.03 -0.82
CA ALA A 273 -5.98 12.11 -1.35
C ALA A 273 -5.22 13.46 -1.43
N GLY A 274 -3.98 13.52 -0.92
CA GLY A 274 -3.32 14.78 -0.61
C GLY A 274 -4.05 15.54 0.50
N ASP A 275 -3.78 16.84 0.65
CA ASP A 275 -4.52 17.72 1.56
C ASP A 275 -5.78 18.27 0.86
N VAL A 276 -6.91 17.57 1.01
CA VAL A 276 -8.17 17.91 0.34
C VAL A 276 -8.87 19.08 1.02
N ASN A 277 -8.67 19.24 2.32
CA ASN A 277 -9.36 20.26 3.13
C ASN A 277 -8.53 21.55 3.34
N GLY A 278 -7.27 21.57 2.93
CA GLY A 278 -6.37 22.71 3.01
C GLY A 278 -5.82 22.98 4.41
N ASP A 279 -5.76 21.97 5.28
CA ASP A 279 -5.34 22.10 6.68
C ASP A 279 -3.85 21.83 6.92
N GLY A 280 -3.12 21.51 5.85
CA GLY A 280 -1.69 21.22 5.83
C GLY A 280 -1.33 19.79 6.21
N ARG A 281 -2.32 18.89 6.41
CA ARG A 281 -2.10 17.46 6.64
C ARG A 281 -2.63 16.66 5.45
N ALA A 282 -2.04 15.50 5.23
CA ALA A 282 -2.51 14.58 4.21
C ALA A 282 -3.84 13.93 4.63
N ASP A 283 -4.65 13.60 3.63
CA ASP A 283 -5.91 12.89 3.73
C ASP A 283 -5.83 11.56 2.96
N VAL A 284 -6.74 10.65 3.29
CA VAL A 284 -6.78 9.31 2.68
C VAL A 284 -8.16 8.98 2.12
N VAL A 285 -8.21 8.27 0.99
CA VAL A 285 -9.44 7.70 0.45
C VAL A 285 -9.59 6.25 0.89
N VAL A 286 -10.78 5.91 1.39
CA VAL A 286 -11.16 4.54 1.75
C VAL A 286 -12.34 4.10 0.90
N GLY A 287 -12.13 3.07 0.08
CA GLY A 287 -13.17 2.44 -0.74
C GLY A 287 -13.93 1.35 0.00
N ALA A 288 -15.24 1.29 -0.20
CA ALA A 288 -16.16 0.27 0.31
C ALA A 288 -17.05 -0.19 -0.85
N PHE A 289 -16.57 -1.15 -1.64
CA PHE A 289 -17.18 -1.52 -2.93
C PHE A 289 -18.52 -2.25 -2.79
N GLU A 290 -18.78 -2.90 -1.65
CA GLU A 290 -20.05 -3.58 -1.33
C GLU A 290 -21.00 -2.69 -0.52
N ALA A 291 -20.69 -1.41 -0.33
CA ALA A 291 -21.59 -0.51 0.38
C ALA A 291 -22.92 -0.32 -0.37
N ASP A 292 -23.99 -0.12 0.39
CA ASP A 292 -25.36 0.08 -0.10
C ASP A 292 -25.85 1.53 0.01
N PRO A 293 -25.20 2.53 -0.62
CA PRO A 293 -25.62 3.92 -0.48
C PRO A 293 -27.03 4.11 -1.03
N PHE A 294 -27.83 4.91 -0.32
CA PHE A 294 -29.21 5.25 -0.72
C PHE A 294 -30.11 4.01 -0.94
N GLY A 295 -29.80 2.88 -0.28
CA GLY A 295 -30.55 1.62 -0.41
C GLY A 295 -30.25 0.84 -1.68
N ARG A 296 -29.17 1.15 -2.40
CA ARG A 296 -28.79 0.49 -3.65
C ARG A 296 -27.77 -0.59 -3.37
N ALA A 297 -28.19 -1.85 -3.54
CA ALA A 297 -27.35 -3.01 -3.28
C ALA A 297 -26.00 -2.94 -4.02
N ASN A 298 -24.88 -3.02 -3.30
CA ASN A 298 -23.50 -3.03 -3.78
C ASN A 298 -23.16 -1.90 -4.77
N ALA A 299 -23.74 -0.71 -4.59
CA ALA A 299 -23.42 0.44 -5.45
C ALA A 299 -22.07 1.09 -5.10
N GLY A 300 -21.49 0.72 -3.96
CA GLY A 300 -20.17 1.14 -3.52
C GLY A 300 -20.16 2.56 -2.94
N SER A 301 -19.19 2.85 -2.10
CA SER A 301 -18.93 4.19 -1.57
C SER A 301 -17.43 4.40 -1.39
N ALA A 302 -16.98 5.62 -1.57
CA ALA A 302 -15.64 6.04 -1.15
C ALA A 302 -15.78 7.10 -0.05
N TRP A 303 -14.77 7.20 0.80
CA TRP A 303 -14.72 8.18 1.87
C TRP A 303 -13.38 8.88 1.84
N VAL A 304 -13.38 10.21 1.84
CA VAL A 304 -12.17 10.99 2.12
C VAL A 304 -12.12 11.22 3.62
N VAL A 305 -11.06 10.74 4.26
CA VAL A 305 -10.83 10.82 5.70
C VAL A 305 -9.68 11.78 5.97
N PHE A 306 -9.94 12.78 6.79
CA PHE A 306 -9.00 13.88 7.00
C PHE A 306 -7.87 13.56 7.97
N GLY A 307 -6.69 14.11 7.73
CA GLY A 307 -5.61 14.17 8.72
C GLY A 307 -6.00 14.94 9.98
N ALA A 308 -5.50 14.54 11.15
CA ALA A 308 -5.51 15.35 12.37
C ALA A 308 -4.49 14.83 13.39
N PRO A 309 -4.04 15.69 14.33
CA PRO A 309 -3.29 15.29 15.51
C PRO A 309 -4.19 14.54 16.52
N SER A 310 -4.77 13.42 16.12
CA SER A 310 -5.72 12.65 16.92
C SER A 310 -5.60 11.17 16.62
N THR A 311 -5.67 10.35 17.67
CA THR A 311 -5.75 8.89 17.57
C THR A 311 -7.19 8.38 17.71
N ALA A 312 -8.17 9.29 17.73
CA ALA A 312 -9.56 8.91 17.87
C ALA A 312 -10.04 8.09 16.67
N ARG A 313 -10.70 6.97 16.96
CA ARG A 313 -11.35 6.15 15.92
C ARG A 313 -12.37 6.96 15.12
N ILE A 314 -12.49 6.63 13.84
CA ILE A 314 -13.49 7.22 12.93
C ILE A 314 -14.47 6.12 12.54
N ASP A 315 -15.76 6.35 12.76
CA ASP A 315 -16.82 5.45 12.29
C ASP A 315 -17.46 6.05 11.03
N LEU A 316 -17.28 5.41 9.88
CA LEU A 316 -17.79 5.92 8.59
C LEU A 316 -19.33 5.96 8.56
N ARG A 317 -20.05 5.34 9.49
CA ARG A 317 -21.50 5.54 9.63
C ARG A 317 -21.83 6.97 10.06
N ALA A 318 -20.97 7.58 10.88
CA ALA A 318 -21.15 8.92 11.43
C ALA A 318 -19.78 9.57 11.68
N PRO A 319 -19.03 9.92 10.62
CA PRO A 319 -17.64 10.38 10.77
C PRO A 319 -17.52 11.82 11.29
N GLY A 320 -18.64 12.54 11.45
CA GLY A 320 -18.65 13.94 11.83
C GLY A 320 -17.87 14.79 10.83
N ALA A 321 -17.03 15.69 11.33
CA ALA A 321 -16.18 16.53 10.50
C ALA A 321 -14.87 15.85 10.04
N ARG A 322 -14.63 14.57 10.41
CA ARG A 322 -13.37 13.87 10.12
C ARG A 322 -13.36 13.17 8.76
N ALA A 323 -14.50 13.05 8.07
CA ALA A 323 -14.57 12.46 6.75
C ALA A 323 -15.85 12.88 6.02
N PHE A 324 -15.85 12.77 4.69
CA PHE A 324 -17.07 12.86 3.88
C PHE A 324 -17.16 11.71 2.88
N ARG A 325 -18.41 11.36 2.51
CA ARG A 325 -18.70 10.30 1.54
C ARG A 325 -18.71 10.84 0.12
N VAL A 326 -18.10 10.09 -0.78
CA VAL A 326 -18.24 10.20 -2.23
C VAL A 326 -19.04 8.98 -2.71
N ALA A 327 -20.24 9.19 -3.25
CA ALA A 327 -21.09 8.14 -3.79
C ALA A 327 -21.84 8.64 -5.02
N GLY A 328 -22.01 7.77 -6.02
CA GLY A 328 -22.74 8.08 -7.25
C GLY A 328 -24.23 8.32 -7.00
N SER A 329 -24.80 9.28 -7.75
CA SER A 329 -26.22 9.62 -7.75
C SER A 329 -27.11 8.58 -8.39
#